data_AF-A0A352KIS1-F1
#
_entry.id   AF-A0A352KIS1-F1
#
_cell.length_a   1.000
_cell.length_b   1.000
_cell.length_c   1.000
_cell.angle_alpha   90.00
_cell.angle_beta   90.00
_cell.angle_gamma   90.00
#
_symmetry.space_group_name_H-M   'P 1'
#
loop_
_entity.id
_entity.type
_entity.pdbx_description
1 polymer ?
#
loop_
_entity_poly.entity_id
_entity_poly.type
_entity_poly.pdbx_seq_one_letter_code
_entity_poly.pdbx_strand_id
1 'polypeptide(L)'
;MRDNWILPDKSSLPKAILFLAWILSPGIAAAEFESEITLSIRAFNHSARFEDQANQHATAFAQFNWYQSFGDIWSFEIEPYIRLDSADEARSTSDLRRAFLLGEFGLKGTE
;
A
#
# COMPACT_ATOMS: atom_id res chain seq x y z
N MET A 1 8.36 -15.54 24.31
CA MET A 1 7.07 -15.32 23.63
C MET A 1 7.25 -15.81 22.20
N ARG A 2 6.33 -16.61 21.66
CA ARG A 2 6.49 -17.25 20.34
C ARG A 2 5.91 -16.32 19.27
N ASP A 3 6.76 -15.95 18.33
CA ASP A 3 6.43 -15.13 17.18
C ASP A 3 5.54 -15.91 16.21
N ASN A 4 4.23 -15.67 16.25
CA ASN A 4 3.28 -16.21 15.30
C ASN A 4 3.16 -15.28 14.10
N TRP A 5 4.17 -15.28 13.24
CA TRP A 5 4.05 -14.73 11.89
C TRP A 5 3.30 -15.78 11.07
N ILE A 6 2.00 -15.57 10.85
CA ILE A 6 1.20 -16.43 9.98
C ILE A 6 1.66 -16.13 8.55
N LEU A 7 2.69 -16.86 8.10
CA LEU A 7 3.00 -16.92 6.68
C LEU A 7 1.75 -17.49 5.98
N PRO A 8 1.22 -16.81 4.95
CA PRO A 8 0.11 -17.35 4.18
C PRO A 8 0.52 -18.72 3.63
N ASP A 9 -0.32 -19.73 3.87
CA ASP A 9 -0.11 -21.10 3.39
C ASP A 9 0.25 -21.06 1.91
N LYS A 10 1.25 -21.85 1.48
CA LYS A 10 1.68 -21.96 0.08
C LYS A 10 0.52 -22.29 -0.87
N SER A 11 -0.58 -22.87 -0.36
CA SER A 11 -1.82 -23.13 -1.09
C SER A 11 -2.69 -21.88 -1.38
N SER A 12 -2.42 -20.76 -0.70
CA SER A 12 -3.16 -19.50 -0.81
C SER A 12 -2.58 -18.54 -1.85
N LEU A 13 -1.29 -18.67 -2.17
CA LEU A 13 -0.61 -17.87 -3.20
C LEU A 13 -1.26 -17.98 -4.60
N PRO A 14 -1.60 -19.18 -5.11
CA PRO A 14 -2.28 -19.29 -6.41
C PRO A 14 -3.67 -18.65 -6.40
N LYS A 15 -4.37 -18.70 -5.26
CA LYS A 15 -5.70 -18.09 -5.10
C LYS A 15 -5.62 -16.57 -5.07
N ALA A 16 -4.61 -16.01 -4.42
CA ALA A 16 -4.33 -14.58 -4.43
C ALA A 16 -3.99 -14.08 -5.84
N ILE A 17 -3.19 -14.85 -6.60
CA ILE A 17 -2.86 -14.54 -8.01
C ILE A 17 -4.10 -14.58 -8.90
N LEU A 18 -4.96 -15.60 -8.74
CA LEU A 18 -6.21 -15.69 -9.51
C LEU A 18 -7.20 -14.58 -9.15
N PHE A 19 -7.27 -14.19 -7.87
CA PHE A 19 -8.08 -13.07 -7.42
C PHE A 19 -7.57 -11.74 -7.99
N LEU A 20 -6.26 -11.52 -8.00
CA LEU A 20 -5.64 -10.36 -8.67
C LEU A 20 -5.92 -10.37 -10.18
N ALA A 21 -5.74 -11.51 -10.85
CA ALA A 21 -6.04 -11.64 -12.28
C ALA A 21 -7.53 -11.37 -12.59
N TRP A 22 -8.44 -11.75 -11.69
CA TRP A 22 -9.87 -11.50 -11.81
C TRP A 22 -10.24 -10.02 -11.56
N ILE A 23 -9.62 -9.36 -10.58
CA ILE A 23 -9.76 -7.90 -10.38
C ILE A 23 -9.28 -7.13 -11.62
N LEU A 24 -8.23 -7.63 -12.28
CA LEU A 24 -7.68 -7.04 -13.50
C LEU A 24 -8.48 -7.39 -14.78
N SER A 25 -9.52 -8.22 -14.68
CA SER A 25 -10.26 -8.78 -15.83
C SER A 25 -11.48 -7.99 -16.37
N PRO A 26 -12.05 -6.93 -15.77
CA PRO A 26 -13.27 -6.36 -16.32
C PRO A 26 -12.99 -5.44 -17.53
N GLY A 27 -13.31 -5.94 -18.72
CA GLY A 27 -13.97 -5.13 -19.76
C GLY A 27 -13.12 -4.12 -20.56
N ILE A 28 -12.01 -4.58 -21.14
CA ILE A 28 -11.19 -3.80 -22.09
C ILE A 28 -11.91 -3.72 -23.45
N ALA A 29 -12.97 -2.91 -23.57
CA ALA A 29 -13.61 -2.68 -24.87
C ALA A 29 -13.88 -1.21 -25.20
N ALA A 30 -13.83 -0.28 -24.24
CA ALA A 30 -13.97 1.16 -24.53
C ALA A 30 -13.52 2.11 -23.40
N ALA A 31 -13.17 1.61 -22.21
CA ALA A 31 -12.70 2.46 -21.13
C ALA A 31 -11.20 2.75 -21.32
N GLU A 32 -10.83 4.03 -21.32
CA GLU A 32 -9.43 4.43 -21.21
C GLU A 32 -8.90 3.94 -19.86
N PHE A 33 -7.91 3.05 -19.92
CA PHE A 33 -7.30 2.48 -18.74
C PHE A 33 -6.04 3.27 -18.41
N GLU A 34 -6.02 3.88 -17.23
CA GLU A 34 -4.83 4.54 -16.71
C GLU A 34 -4.41 3.83 -15.42
N SER A 35 -3.13 3.50 -15.31
CA SER A 35 -2.58 2.86 -14.12
C SER A 35 -1.21 3.43 -13.85
N GLU A 36 -1.00 3.83 -12.60
CA GLU A 36 0.28 4.33 -12.10
C GLU A 36 0.71 3.49 -10.89
N ILE A 37 1.94 2.99 -10.97
CA ILE A 37 2.58 2.27 -9.86
C ILE A 37 3.87 3.00 -9.52
N THR A 38 3.99 3.43 -8.26
CA THR A 38 5.17 4.13 -7.76
C THR A 38 5.75 3.38 -6.58
N LEU A 39 7.07 3.18 -6.57
CA LEU A 39 7.82 2.69 -5.42
C LEU A 39 8.79 3.78 -4.97
N SER A 40 8.66 4.19 -3.71
CA SER A 40 9.53 5.18 -3.08
C SER A 40 10.27 4.54 -1.91
N ILE A 41 11.59 4.61 -1.92
CA ILE A 41 12.44 4.12 -0.85
C ILE A 41 13.34 5.25 -0.39
N ARG A 42 13.38 5.50 0.92
CA ARG A 42 14.21 6.52 1.54
C ARG A 42 14.90 5.92 2.76
N ALA A 43 16.21 6.12 2.85
CA ALA A 43 16.98 5.84 4.06
C ALA A 43 17.61 7.15 4.54
N PHE A 44 17.57 7.41 5.85
CA PHE A 44 18.19 8.58 6.43
C PHE A 44 18.74 8.28 7.82
N ASN A 45 19.85 8.93 8.14
CA ASN A 45 20.44 8.88 9.48
C ASN A 45 19.99 10.11 10.27
N HIS A 46 19.76 9.94 11.56
CA HIS A 46 19.40 11.04 12.46
C HIS A 46 20.07 10.85 13.83
N SER A 47 20.25 11.98 14.52
CA SER A 47 20.82 12.06 15.86
C SER A 47 19.82 11.53 16.90
N ALA A 48 20.34 11.00 17.99
CA ALA A 48 19.54 10.68 19.18
C ALA A 48 18.72 11.91 19.62
N ARG A 49 17.41 11.70 19.86
CA ARG A 49 16.52 12.76 20.36
C ARG A 49 16.52 12.84 21.90
N PHE A 50 17.02 11.80 22.58
CA PHE A 50 17.04 11.66 24.04
C PHE A 50 18.42 11.23 24.54
N GLU A 51 18.79 11.61 25.76
CA GLU A 51 20.13 11.40 26.34
C GLU A 51 20.53 9.92 26.48
N ASP A 52 19.57 9.01 26.64
CA ASP A 52 19.83 7.57 26.82
C ASP A 52 19.88 6.76 25.50
N GLN A 53 19.86 7.43 24.34
CA GLN A 53 19.88 6.76 23.03
C GLN A 53 21.27 6.77 22.40
N ALA A 54 21.62 5.71 21.66
CA ALA A 54 22.88 5.65 20.91
C ALA A 54 22.99 6.84 19.94
N ASN A 55 24.17 7.49 19.86
CA ASN A 55 24.38 8.77 19.17
C ASN A 55 24.03 8.80 17.66
N GLN A 56 23.79 7.65 17.02
CA GLN A 56 23.43 7.55 15.60
C GLN A 56 22.34 6.51 15.40
N HIS A 57 21.32 6.90 14.64
CA HIS A 57 20.20 6.04 14.25
C HIS A 57 19.96 6.11 12.77
N ALA A 58 19.47 5.01 12.20
CA ALA A 58 19.05 4.92 10.82
C ALA A 58 17.56 4.61 10.78
N THR A 59 16.84 5.32 9.91
CA THR A 59 15.47 4.98 9.56
C THR A 59 15.41 4.64 8.08
N ALA A 60 14.78 3.51 7.76
CA ALA A 60 14.39 3.16 6.41
C ALA A 60 12.88 3.36 6.26
N PHE A 61 12.46 3.91 5.13
CA PHE A 61 11.07 4.14 4.76
C PHE A 61 10.87 3.59 3.35
N ALA A 62 9.86 2.76 3.16
CA ALA A 62 9.42 2.30 1.85
C ALA A 62 7.92 2.52 1.71
N GLN A 63 7.51 2.98 0.55
CA GLN A 63 6.12 3.28 0.21
C GLN A 63 5.84 2.78 -1.19
N PHE A 64 4.73 2.09 -1.33
CA PHE A 64 4.20 1.66 -2.61
C PHE A 64 2.92 2.45 -2.84
N ASN A 65 2.75 3.01 -4.03
CA ASN A 65 1.50 3.60 -4.46
C ASN A 65 1.00 2.84 -5.68
N TRP A 66 -0.29 2.51 -5.69
CA TRP A 66 -0.98 1.99 -6.86
C TRP A 66 -2.27 2.77 -7.07
N TYR A 67 -2.28 3.56 -8.13
CA TYR A 67 -3.45 4.26 -8.64
C TYR A 67 -3.94 3.57 -9.90
N GLN A 68 -5.25 3.47 -10.06
CA GLN A 68 -5.85 2.94 -11.27
C GLN A 68 -7.19 3.61 -11.55
N SER A 69 -7.37 4.00 -12.81
CA SER A 69 -8.58 4.64 -13.34
C SER A 69 -9.15 3.83 -14.49
N PHE A 70 -10.47 3.74 -14.54
CA PHE A 70 -11.23 3.05 -15.57
C PHE A 70 -12.16 4.05 -16.24
N GLY A 71 -11.59 4.87 -17.13
CA GLY A 71 -12.22 6.06 -17.67
C GLY A 71 -12.69 7.00 -16.55
N ASP A 72 -13.82 7.66 -16.78
CA ASP A 72 -14.47 8.56 -15.81
C ASP A 72 -15.40 7.83 -14.82
N ILE A 73 -15.46 6.50 -14.86
CA ILE A 73 -16.48 5.73 -14.12
C ILE A 73 -16.04 5.49 -12.68
N TRP A 74 -14.80 5.00 -12.51
CA TRP A 74 -14.25 4.70 -11.20
C TRP A 74 -12.73 4.76 -11.19
N SER A 75 -12.19 5.12 -10.04
CA SER A 75 -10.76 5.09 -9.76
C SER A 75 -10.50 4.61 -8.34
N PHE A 76 -9.33 4.02 -8.13
CA PHE A 76 -8.87 3.69 -6.79
C PHE A 76 -7.40 4.05 -6.62
N GLU A 77 -7.03 4.28 -5.37
CA GLU A 77 -5.64 4.45 -4.96
C GLU A 77 -5.41 3.62 -3.70
N ILE A 78 -4.25 3.00 -3.59
CA ILE A 78 -3.79 2.37 -2.35
C ILE A 78 -2.31 2.69 -2.13
N GLU A 79 -1.99 3.15 -0.94
CA GLU A 79 -0.67 3.66 -0.60
C GLU A 79 -0.17 3.10 0.75
N PRO A 80 0.22 1.81 0.82
CA PRO A 80 0.85 1.26 2.00
C PRO A 80 2.27 1.80 2.18
N TYR A 81 2.70 1.88 3.42
CA TYR A 81 4.08 2.18 3.75
C TYR A 81 4.59 1.32 4.90
N ILE A 82 5.91 1.21 4.96
CA ILE A 82 6.65 0.66 6.09
C ILE A 82 7.77 1.62 6.46
N ARG A 83 7.96 1.78 7.76
CA ARG A 83 9.06 2.51 8.38
C ARG A 83 9.75 1.59 9.36
N LEU A 84 11.05 1.42 9.19
CA LEU A 84 11.90 0.66 10.10
C LEU A 84 12.86 1.62 10.77
N ASP A 85 12.91 1.60 12.10
CA ASP A 85 13.85 2.39 12.89
C ASP A 85 14.86 1.45 13.56
N SER A 86 16.15 1.71 13.35
CA SER A 86 17.22 0.85 13.84
C SER A 86 17.36 0.86 15.36
N ALA A 87 16.83 1.88 16.02
CA ALA A 87 17.09 2.15 17.42
C ALA A 87 15.96 1.70 18.36
N ASP A 88 14.78 1.47 17.79
CA ASP A 88 13.59 1.17 18.56
C ASP A 88 12.54 0.51 17.66
N GLU A 89 12.31 -0.77 17.90
CA GLU A 89 11.30 -1.53 17.17
C GLU A 89 9.89 -0.95 17.36
N ALA A 90 9.58 -0.35 18.51
CA ALA A 90 8.28 0.29 18.74
C ALA A 90 8.09 1.58 17.90
N ARG A 91 9.18 2.16 17.38
CA ARG A 91 9.14 3.27 16.40
C ARG A 91 9.08 2.78 14.96
N SER A 92 9.28 1.48 14.73
CA SER A 92 8.99 0.86 13.44
C SER A 92 7.48 0.69 13.30
N THR A 93 6.94 1.01 12.13
CA THR A 93 5.51 0.98 11.88
C THR A 93 5.23 0.70 10.42
N SER A 94 4.10 0.07 10.14
CA SER A 94 3.56 -0.09 8.80
C SER A 94 2.08 0.19 8.86
N ASP A 95 1.60 0.97 7.91
CA ASP A 95 0.18 1.32 7.84
C ASP A 95 -0.16 1.71 6.40
N LEU A 96 -1.41 2.08 6.20
CA LEU A 96 -1.96 2.51 4.94
C LEU A 96 -2.15 4.02 4.98
N ARG A 97 -1.30 4.74 4.24
CA ARG A 97 -1.32 6.21 4.21
C ARG A 97 -2.53 6.75 3.43
N ARG A 98 -2.95 6.00 2.40
CA ARG A 98 -4.13 6.33 1.60
C ARG A 98 -4.78 5.04 1.07
N ALA A 99 -6.10 4.98 1.13
CA ALA A 99 -6.86 4.11 0.25
C ALA A 99 -8.21 4.77 -0.03
N PHE A 100 -8.59 4.78 -1.30
CA PHE A 100 -9.93 5.17 -1.68
C PHE A 100 -10.41 4.37 -2.88
N LEU A 101 -11.72 4.34 -3.03
CA LEU A 101 -12.41 3.95 -4.25
C LEU A 101 -13.40 5.08 -4.54
N LEU A 102 -13.23 5.75 -5.66
CA LEU A 102 -14.13 6.78 -6.17
C LEU A 102 -14.87 6.21 -7.36
N GLY A 103 -16.15 6.54 -7.49
CA GLY A 103 -16.91 6.20 -8.69
C GLY A 103 -18.20 7.00 -8.79
N GLU A 104 -18.67 7.18 -10.02
CA GLU A 104 -19.98 7.76 -10.29
C GLU A 104 -21.07 6.73 -9.95
N PHE A 105 -21.51 6.73 -8.69
CA PHE A 105 -22.76 6.09 -8.33
C PHE A 105 -23.88 7.00 -8.81
N GLY A 106 -24.34 6.79 -10.05
CA GLY A 106 -25.45 7.56 -10.62
C GLY A 106 -26.63 7.57 -9.65
N LEU A 107 -26.83 8.69 -8.96
CA LEU A 107 -28.11 9.03 -8.36
C LEU A 107 -29.04 9.32 -9.54
N LYS A 108 -29.61 8.27 -10.12
CA LYS A 108 -30.80 8.43 -10.95
C LYS A 108 -31.89 8.99 -10.06
N GLY A 109 -32.00 10.32 -10.04
CA GLY A 109 -33.21 11.00 -9.63
C GLY A 109 -34.35 10.42 -10.45
N THR A 110 -35.22 9.69 -9.79
CA THR A 110 -36.54 9.37 -10.31
C THR A 110 -37.34 10.67 -10.31
N GLU A 111 -37.37 11.36 -11.45
CA GLU A 111 -38.45 12.30 -11.79
C GLU A 111 -39.57 11.54 -12.52
#